data_AF-A0A7S1CZ62-F1
#
_entry.id   AF-A0A7S1CZ62-F1
#
_cell.length_a   1.000
_cell.length_b   1.000
_cell.length_c   1.000
_cell.angle_alpha   90.00
_cell.angle_beta   90.00
_cell.angle_gamma   90.00
#
_symmetry.space_group_name_H-M   'P 1'
#
loop_
_entity.id
_entity.type
_entity.pdbx_description
1 polymer ?
#
loop_
_entity_poly.entity_id
_entity_poly.type
_entity_poly.pdbx_seq_one_letter_code
_entity_poly.pdbx_strand_id
1 'polypeptide(L)'
;MKDETTWRTMCEDLYKWKEGDTVPHSWRDYYHYSPCVPIDHSTLAGALKVACALDATGTSLEQRHCVRVLLRPGKHFVKEAISIQSIGRTGISIETMELPQDTLTPPDVQQDVAPMDDKEPTRKALKKRAATLRKRLSCRSIRTMDDFDLDELVITESEEEPLAAPPRLVRASIVLKTRRHNEPIVRVRHGTIRLTNVALVHNSVGLDIWNGNSAIQIQPLRADERPSTILNRPAAFLDRVDVTSKSGRGIVNIDGGYTSIKNCYVHDCAATGIYVGGPGSDAVIDRTDVVRNGGGNRHRRGIARGHSGIYLEQGTARVRDCNISRNSLSGISAVSASNAILSLEASDLVANGTVQLEMPPTGSVSRRRSLARNNIVAVRGMPRSRSGLADEEEEEEEGREEQQQEEEARGV
;
A
#
# COMPACT_ATOMS: atom_id res chain seq x y z
N MET A 1 -26.86 33.22 4.49
CA MET A 1 -26.25 32.04 5.12
C MET A 1 -27.16 30.87 4.80
N LYS A 2 -26.65 29.77 4.22
CA LYS A 2 -27.45 28.55 4.14
C LYS A 2 -27.74 28.08 5.56
N ASP A 3 -28.95 27.56 5.79
CA ASP A 3 -29.34 27.01 7.08
C ASP A 3 -28.46 25.80 7.43
N GLU A 4 -28.04 25.68 8.69
CA GLU A 4 -27.25 24.53 9.18
C GLU A 4 -28.00 23.21 8.95
N THR A 5 -29.34 23.25 8.96
CA THR A 5 -30.21 22.13 8.58
C THR A 5 -29.89 21.60 7.19
N THR A 6 -29.63 22.47 6.21
CA THR A 6 -29.29 22.04 4.84
C THR A 6 -27.97 21.28 4.79
N TRP A 7 -26.95 21.78 5.49
CA TRP A 7 -25.64 21.11 5.53
C TRP A 7 -25.68 19.78 6.26
N ARG A 8 -26.49 19.70 7.31
CA ARG A 8 -26.76 18.44 8.00
C ARG A 8 -27.37 17.42 7.04
N THR A 9 -28.47 17.77 6.37
CA THR A 9 -29.12 16.88 5.39
C THR A 9 -28.15 16.45 4.30
N MET A 10 -27.32 17.36 3.77
CA MET A 10 -26.30 16.99 2.78
C MET A 10 -25.25 16.01 3.34
N CYS A 11 -24.82 16.15 4.59
CA CYS A 11 -23.87 15.23 5.21
C CYS A 11 -24.48 13.85 5.48
N GLU A 12 -25.75 13.81 5.88
CA GLU A 12 -26.52 12.58 6.10
C GLU A 12 -26.78 11.86 4.76
N ASP A 13 -27.32 12.55 3.75
CA ASP A 13 -27.68 11.99 2.45
C ASP A 13 -26.45 11.48 1.66
N LEU A 14 -25.30 12.13 1.85
CA LEU A 14 -24.04 11.72 1.22
C LEU A 14 -23.25 10.71 2.07
N TYR A 15 -23.80 10.21 3.18
CA TYR A 15 -23.14 9.28 4.09
C TYR A 15 -21.79 9.78 4.61
N LYS A 16 -21.63 11.10 4.72
CA LYS A 16 -20.44 11.71 5.33
C LYS A 16 -20.49 11.59 6.85
N TRP A 17 -21.69 11.62 7.42
CA TRP A 17 -21.97 11.43 8.83
C TRP A 17 -23.02 10.34 9.00
N LYS A 18 -22.91 9.53 10.05
CA LYS A 18 -23.86 8.46 10.38
C LYS A 18 -24.24 8.48 11.85
N GLU A 19 -25.36 7.82 12.18
CA GLU A 19 -25.76 7.66 13.57
C GLU A 19 -24.67 6.96 14.39
N GLY A 20 -24.31 7.54 15.53
CA GLY A 20 -23.19 7.11 16.38
C GLY A 20 -21.90 7.90 16.17
N ASP A 21 -21.74 8.62 15.05
CA ASP A 21 -20.65 9.59 14.91
C ASP A 21 -20.87 10.80 15.82
N THR A 22 -19.77 11.40 16.30
CA THR A 22 -19.83 12.65 17.07
C THR A 22 -20.49 13.75 16.25
N VAL A 23 -21.54 14.36 16.79
CA VAL A 23 -22.24 15.49 16.14
C VAL A 23 -21.28 16.68 16.01
N PRO A 24 -21.07 17.22 14.79
CA PRO A 24 -20.16 18.34 14.59
C PRO A 24 -20.72 19.64 15.16
N HIS A 25 -19.84 20.54 15.59
CA HIS A 25 -20.24 21.88 16.05
C HIS A 25 -20.75 22.79 14.91
N SER A 26 -20.30 22.56 13.69
CA SER A 26 -20.84 23.18 12.46
C SER A 26 -20.87 22.14 11.35
N TRP A 27 -22.04 21.92 10.75
CA TRP A 27 -22.23 20.99 9.65
C TRP A 27 -21.58 21.49 8.38
N ARG A 28 -21.56 22.81 8.18
CA ARG A 28 -20.87 23.45 7.07
C ARG A 28 -19.37 23.15 7.10
N ASP A 29 -18.72 23.40 8.24
CA ASP A 29 -17.29 23.13 8.37
C ASP A 29 -17.00 21.64 8.23
N TYR A 30 -17.82 20.79 8.86
CA TYR A 30 -17.70 19.35 8.73
C TYR A 30 -17.77 18.88 7.27
N TYR A 31 -18.71 19.40 6.48
CA TYR A 31 -18.83 19.09 5.05
C TYR A 31 -17.56 19.47 4.29
N HIS A 32 -17.05 20.68 4.51
CA HIS A 32 -15.89 21.20 3.79
C HIS A 32 -14.58 20.51 4.20
N TYR A 33 -14.40 20.16 5.48
CA TYR A 33 -13.25 19.41 5.96
C TYR A 33 -13.39 17.88 5.83
N SER A 34 -14.52 17.42 5.29
CA SER A 34 -14.75 16.02 4.93
C SER A 34 -15.06 15.83 3.43
N PRO A 35 -14.12 16.17 2.53
CA PRO A 35 -14.33 16.05 1.10
C PRO A 35 -14.50 14.58 0.67
N CYS A 36 -15.44 14.33 -0.22
CA CYS A 36 -15.71 13.02 -0.80
C CYS A 36 -15.16 12.91 -2.23
N VAL A 37 -14.57 11.76 -2.57
CA VAL A 37 -14.11 11.42 -3.93
C VAL A 37 -14.95 10.26 -4.47
N PRO A 38 -15.58 10.39 -5.66
CA PRO A 38 -15.45 11.50 -6.62
C PRO A 38 -16.48 12.65 -6.47
N ILE A 39 -17.32 12.67 -5.42
CA ILE A 39 -18.49 13.57 -5.36
C ILE A 39 -18.09 15.06 -5.29
N ASP A 40 -17.27 15.45 -4.32
CA ASP A 40 -16.84 16.85 -4.15
C ASP A 40 -15.60 17.16 -4.99
N HIS A 41 -14.74 16.16 -5.18
CA HIS A 41 -13.51 16.27 -5.94
C HIS A 41 -13.34 15.05 -6.83
N SER A 42 -12.97 15.27 -8.09
CA SER A 42 -12.70 14.18 -9.04
C SER A 42 -11.46 13.34 -8.70
N THR A 43 -10.59 13.83 -7.81
CA THR A 43 -9.34 13.15 -7.45
C THR A 43 -9.00 13.31 -5.97
N LEU A 44 -8.32 12.30 -5.41
CA LEU A 44 -7.78 12.34 -4.04
C LEU A 44 -6.79 13.50 -3.83
N ALA A 45 -5.94 13.79 -4.82
CA ALA A 45 -5.05 14.94 -4.77
C ALA A 45 -5.81 16.27 -4.67
N GLY A 46 -6.94 16.39 -5.38
CA GLY A 46 -7.84 17.55 -5.28
C GLY A 46 -8.45 17.70 -3.89
N ALA A 47 -8.95 16.60 -3.31
CA ALA A 47 -9.53 16.60 -1.97
C ALA A 47 -8.49 16.95 -0.88
N LEU A 48 -7.26 16.46 -0.98
CA LEU A 48 -6.19 16.73 -0.01
C LEU A 48 -5.76 18.21 0.00
N LYS A 49 -5.99 18.97 -1.07
CA LYS A 49 -5.71 20.42 -1.10
C LYS A 49 -6.55 21.20 -0.09
N VAL A 50 -7.67 20.65 0.39
CA VAL A 50 -8.47 21.24 1.49
C VAL A 50 -7.65 21.39 2.77
N ALA A 51 -6.67 20.49 3.02
CA ALA A 51 -5.81 20.59 4.19
C ALA A 51 -4.73 21.67 4.06
N CYS A 52 -4.42 22.12 2.84
CA CYS A 52 -3.38 23.10 2.56
C CYS A 52 -3.92 24.52 2.73
N ALA A 53 -3.22 25.34 3.52
CA ALA A 53 -3.54 26.77 3.59
C ALA A 53 -2.79 27.49 2.47
N LEU A 54 -3.48 28.02 1.46
CA LEU A 54 -2.85 28.78 0.38
C LEU A 54 -2.05 29.98 0.96
N ASP A 55 -0.80 30.15 0.52
CA ASP A 55 -0.03 31.36 0.80
C ASP A 55 -0.44 32.48 -0.18
N ALA A 56 0.10 33.69 0.01
CA ALA A 56 -0.20 34.84 -0.84
C ALA A 56 0.20 34.63 -2.32
N THR A 57 1.08 33.68 -2.60
CA THR A 57 1.56 33.32 -3.94
C THR A 57 0.80 32.12 -4.54
N GLY A 58 -0.15 31.53 -3.81
CA GLY A 58 -0.92 30.35 -4.23
C GLY A 58 -0.11 29.05 -4.24
N THR A 59 1.10 29.05 -3.70
CA THR A 59 2.09 27.97 -3.65
C THR A 59 2.20 27.35 -2.27
N SER A 60 1.10 26.90 -1.68
CA SER A 60 1.20 26.20 -0.39
C SER A 60 1.14 24.69 -0.51
N LEU A 61 2.20 24.04 -0.04
CA LEU A 61 2.33 22.59 0.12
C LEU A 61 2.22 22.15 1.59
N GLU A 62 2.16 23.08 2.55
CA GLU A 62 2.12 22.76 3.97
C GLU A 62 0.67 22.60 4.45
N GLN A 63 0.37 21.43 5.04
CA GLN A 63 -0.96 21.18 5.58
C GLN A 63 -1.13 21.84 6.95
N ARG A 64 -2.19 22.62 7.12
CA ARG A 64 -2.50 23.37 8.35
C ARG A 64 -3.83 22.98 8.99
N HIS A 65 -4.66 22.24 8.26
CA HIS A 65 -5.98 21.83 8.73
C HIS A 65 -6.07 20.31 8.75
N CYS A 66 -6.76 19.79 9.75
CA CYS A 66 -7.14 18.39 9.75
C CYS A 66 -8.20 18.17 8.67
N VAL A 67 -8.06 17.10 7.90
CA VAL A 67 -9.03 16.74 6.84
C VAL A 67 -9.38 15.26 6.93
N ARG A 68 -10.64 14.94 6.63
CA ARG A 68 -11.17 13.59 6.52
C ARG A 68 -11.62 13.31 5.10
N VAL A 69 -10.74 12.77 4.29
CA VAL A 69 -11.07 12.43 2.90
C VAL A 69 -11.84 11.12 2.85
N LEU A 70 -13.04 11.18 2.29
CA LEU A 70 -13.94 10.04 2.14
C LEU A 70 -13.85 9.50 0.70
N LEU A 71 -13.54 8.22 0.55
CA LEU A 71 -13.45 7.56 -0.74
C LEU A 71 -14.68 6.68 -0.95
N ARG A 72 -15.42 6.87 -2.05
CA ARG A 72 -16.37 5.85 -2.47
C ARG A 72 -15.64 4.54 -2.81
N PRO A 73 -16.23 3.37 -2.55
CA PRO A 73 -15.68 2.09 -3.01
C PRO A 73 -15.35 2.10 -4.50
N GLY A 74 -14.28 1.41 -4.89
CA GLY A 74 -13.74 1.44 -6.25
C GLY A 74 -12.28 1.91 -6.34
N LYS A 75 -11.75 2.02 -7.57
CA LYS A 75 -10.33 2.31 -7.81
C LYS A 75 -10.07 3.80 -7.97
N HIS A 76 -9.15 4.32 -7.16
CA HIS A 76 -8.69 5.71 -7.16
C HIS A 76 -7.22 5.77 -7.58
N PHE A 77 -6.97 6.17 -8.82
CA PHE A 77 -5.60 6.28 -9.33
C PHE A 77 -4.95 7.58 -8.88
N VAL A 78 -3.79 7.47 -8.23
CA VAL A 78 -2.94 8.62 -7.89
C VAL A 78 -1.78 8.70 -8.86
N LYS A 79 -1.46 9.93 -9.27
CA LYS A 79 -0.35 10.21 -10.22
C LYS A 79 1.00 10.42 -9.52
N GLU A 80 0.96 10.72 -8.22
CA GLU A 80 2.12 11.05 -7.41
C GLU A 80 1.89 10.65 -5.95
N ALA A 81 2.97 10.62 -5.18
CA ALA A 81 2.93 10.30 -3.76
C ALA A 81 2.06 11.29 -2.97
N ILE A 82 1.16 10.75 -2.15
CA ILE A 82 0.45 11.49 -1.11
C ILE A 82 1.46 11.86 -0.04
N SER A 83 1.90 13.11 -0.05
CA SER A 83 2.93 13.62 0.87
C SER A 83 2.30 14.36 2.04
N ILE A 84 2.59 13.90 3.26
CA ILE A 84 2.13 14.48 4.52
C ILE A 84 3.29 15.23 5.16
N GLN A 85 3.15 16.56 5.17
CA GLN A 85 4.09 17.52 5.74
C GLN A 85 3.26 18.62 6.42
N SER A 86 2.67 18.27 7.55
CA SER A 86 1.70 19.13 8.21
C SER A 86 2.31 19.88 9.40
N ILE A 87 2.00 21.16 9.61
CA ILE A 87 2.51 21.87 10.79
C ILE A 87 1.66 21.54 12.02
N GLY A 88 2.31 21.43 13.19
CA GLY A 88 1.62 21.24 14.47
C GLY A 88 0.90 19.89 14.55
N ARG A 89 -0.24 19.85 15.23
CA ARG A 89 -1.04 18.63 15.49
C ARG A 89 -2.00 18.26 14.35
N THR A 90 -1.68 18.70 13.14
CA THR A 90 -2.54 18.45 11.97
C THR A 90 -2.54 16.96 11.62
N GLY A 91 -3.72 16.43 11.31
CA GLY A 91 -3.93 15.03 10.97
C GLY A 91 -4.77 14.87 9.71
N ILE A 92 -4.33 13.99 8.82
CA ILE A 92 -5.07 13.64 7.60
C ILE A 92 -5.66 12.25 7.79
N SER A 93 -6.94 12.09 7.53
CA SER A 93 -7.58 10.77 7.47
C SER A 93 -8.09 10.50 6.07
N ILE A 94 -7.90 9.28 5.59
CA ILE A 94 -8.43 8.79 4.32
C ILE A 94 -9.11 7.46 4.61
N GLU A 95 -10.39 7.35 4.25
CA GLU A 95 -11.16 6.15 4.53
C GLU A 95 -12.21 5.85 3.49
N THR A 96 -12.55 4.57 3.34
CA THR A 96 -13.67 4.17 2.48
C THR A 96 -14.99 4.50 3.15
N MET A 97 -15.90 5.08 2.38
CA MET A 97 -17.28 5.33 2.78
C MET A 97 -18.05 4.04 2.94
N GLU A 98 -18.76 3.92 4.06
CA GLU A 98 -19.77 2.89 4.26
C GLU A 98 -21.04 3.29 3.54
N LEU A 99 -21.28 2.68 2.38
CA LEU A 99 -22.50 2.89 1.60
C LEU A 99 -23.48 1.73 1.87
N PRO A 100 -24.80 1.98 1.90
CA PRO A 100 -25.79 0.90 2.02
C PRO A 100 -25.60 -0.13 0.90
N GLN A 101 -25.81 -1.42 1.20
CA GLN A 101 -25.57 -2.52 0.26
C GLN A 101 -26.32 -2.32 -1.07
N ASP A 102 -27.51 -1.75 -1.02
CA ASP A 102 -28.36 -1.48 -2.20
C ASP A 102 -27.77 -0.43 -3.15
N THR A 103 -26.91 0.46 -2.64
CA THR A 103 -26.25 1.51 -3.43
C THR A 103 -24.97 1.05 -4.12
N LEU A 104 -24.46 -0.13 -3.76
CA LEU A 104 -23.27 -0.73 -4.35
C LEU A 104 -23.57 -1.52 -5.62
N THR A 105 -24.77 -1.37 -6.20
CA THR A 105 -25.06 -1.91 -7.52
C THR A 105 -24.00 -1.32 -8.46
N PRO A 106 -23.08 -2.14 -9.00
CA PRO A 106 -22.11 -1.62 -9.95
C PRO A 106 -22.93 -0.94 -11.04
N PRO A 107 -22.61 0.31 -11.44
CA PRO A 107 -23.21 0.83 -12.66
C PRO A 107 -22.97 -0.28 -13.68
N ASP A 108 -24.05 -0.83 -14.24
CA ASP A 108 -23.95 -1.85 -15.28
C ASP A 108 -22.81 -1.38 -16.15
N VAL A 109 -21.73 -2.17 -16.18
CA VAL A 109 -20.63 -1.92 -17.08
C VAL A 109 -21.25 -2.25 -18.43
N GLN A 110 -22.06 -1.32 -18.95
CA GLN A 110 -22.09 -0.98 -20.35
C GLN A 110 -20.63 -0.67 -20.63
N GLN A 111 -19.86 -1.73 -20.88
CA GLN A 111 -18.69 -1.62 -21.70
C GLN A 111 -19.20 -0.82 -22.88
N ASP A 112 -18.68 0.39 -23.05
CA ASP A 112 -18.69 1.06 -24.32
C ASP A 112 -17.95 0.11 -25.28
N VAL A 113 -18.62 -0.97 -25.70
CA VAL A 113 -18.38 -1.64 -26.95
C VAL A 113 -18.79 -0.58 -27.95
N ALA A 114 -17.85 0.34 -28.22
CA ALA A 114 -17.95 1.24 -29.34
C ALA A 114 -18.40 0.35 -30.50
N PRO A 115 -19.53 0.64 -31.17
CA PRO A 115 -19.99 -0.18 -32.28
C PRO A 115 -18.80 -0.33 -33.21
N MET A 116 -18.33 -1.58 -33.36
CA MET A 116 -17.30 -1.90 -34.34
C MET A 116 -17.91 -1.53 -35.69
N ASP A 117 -17.54 -0.35 -36.18
CA ASP A 117 -17.79 0.06 -37.55
C ASP A 117 -16.88 -0.86 -38.38
N ASP A 118 -17.47 -1.89 -38.99
CA ASP A 118 -16.85 -2.88 -39.89
C ASP A 118 -16.26 -2.20 -41.14
N LYS A 119 -15.22 -1.39 -40.96
CA LYS A 119 -14.44 -0.79 -42.04
C LYS A 119 -13.00 -1.26 -41.93
N GLU A 120 -12.79 -2.38 -42.63
CA GLU A 120 -11.52 -2.95 -43.05
C GLU A 120 -10.45 -1.86 -43.31
N PRO A 121 -9.42 -1.70 -42.46
CA PRO A 121 -8.40 -0.69 -42.68
C PRO A 121 -7.46 -1.18 -43.79
N THR A 122 -7.62 -0.59 -44.97
CA THR A 122 -6.74 -0.84 -46.12
C THR A 122 -5.26 -0.57 -45.75
N ARG A 123 -4.45 -1.63 -45.83
CA ARG A 123 -2.99 -1.74 -45.59
C ARG A 123 -2.07 -0.69 -46.27
N LYS A 124 -2.60 0.32 -46.96
CA LYS A 124 -1.84 1.33 -47.71
C LYS A 124 -1.58 2.63 -46.97
N ALA A 125 -2.28 2.92 -45.86
CA ALA A 125 -2.12 4.20 -45.14
C ALA A 125 -0.94 4.24 -44.13
N LEU A 126 -0.49 3.09 -43.61
CA LEU A 126 0.59 3.03 -42.61
C LEU A 126 2.01 3.18 -43.20
N LYS A 127 2.22 2.92 -44.50
CA LYS A 127 3.56 3.06 -45.13
C LYS A 127 3.93 4.49 -45.54
N LYS A 128 2.99 5.45 -45.56
CA LYS A 128 3.26 6.83 -46.00
C LYS A 128 3.65 7.81 -44.88
N ARG A 129 3.48 7.43 -43.61
CA ARG A 129 3.87 8.27 -42.45
C ARG A 129 5.29 8.01 -41.93
N ALA A 130 5.94 6.91 -42.34
CA ALA A 130 7.30 6.57 -41.93
C ALA A 130 8.42 7.20 -42.80
N ALA A 131 8.08 7.87 -43.91
CA ALA A 131 9.06 8.39 -44.87
C ALA A 131 9.39 9.90 -44.72
N THR A 132 8.69 10.63 -43.85
CA THR A 132 8.81 12.11 -43.77
C THR A 132 9.24 12.61 -42.40
N LEU A 133 10.15 11.89 -41.72
CA LEU A 133 10.77 12.39 -40.49
C LEU A 133 12.21 11.88 -40.28
N ARG A 134 12.98 11.74 -41.37
CA ARG A 134 14.44 11.56 -41.33
C ARG A 134 15.13 12.60 -42.19
N LYS A 135 15.20 13.83 -41.69
CA LYS A 135 16.16 14.86 -42.14
C LYS A 135 16.26 15.96 -41.09
N ARG A 136 17.15 15.76 -40.11
CA ARG A 136 18.01 16.76 -39.45
C ARG A 136 18.48 16.22 -38.11
N LEU A 137 19.76 15.85 -38.09
CA LEU A 137 20.77 16.06 -37.04
C LEU A 137 21.80 14.93 -37.12
N SER A 138 22.84 15.23 -37.89
CA SER A 138 24.13 14.55 -37.92
C SER A 138 24.96 15.10 -36.76
N CYS A 139 25.44 14.24 -35.86
CA CYS A 139 26.70 14.40 -35.13
C CYS A 139 27.08 13.08 -34.41
N ARG A 140 28.17 12.47 -34.92
CA ARG A 140 29.16 11.59 -34.25
C ARG A 140 28.70 10.38 -33.41
N SER A 141 28.72 9.23 -34.08
CA SER A 141 29.42 7.97 -33.71
C SER A 141 29.91 7.81 -32.27
N ILE A 142 29.36 6.81 -31.56
CA ILE A 142 30.10 5.66 -31.00
C ILE A 142 29.22 4.41 -31.22
N ARG A 143 29.82 3.40 -31.85
CA ARG A 143 29.30 2.03 -31.98
C ARG A 143 29.64 1.26 -30.71
N THR A 144 28.66 0.60 -30.11
CA THR A 144 28.75 -0.83 -29.79
C THR A 144 27.39 -1.45 -30.03
N MET A 145 27.44 -2.54 -30.78
CA MET A 145 26.31 -3.38 -31.17
C MET A 145 25.84 -4.22 -29.98
N ASP A 146 24.54 -4.43 -29.90
CA ASP A 146 23.89 -5.70 -29.56
C ASP A 146 22.39 -5.49 -29.81
N ASP A 147 22.01 -5.65 -31.08
CA ASP A 147 20.62 -5.85 -31.51
C ASP A 147 20.20 -7.24 -31.00
N PHE A 148 19.31 -7.27 -30.01
CA PHE A 148 18.52 -8.45 -29.69
C PHE A 148 17.14 -8.26 -30.31
N ASP A 149 16.87 -9.05 -31.34
CA ASP A 149 15.55 -9.23 -31.95
C ASP A 149 14.55 -9.65 -30.87
N LEU A 150 13.57 -8.78 -30.60
CA LEU A 150 12.38 -9.11 -29.84
C LEU A 150 11.37 -9.73 -30.81
N ASP A 151 11.55 -11.03 -31.07
CA ASP A 151 10.54 -11.84 -31.74
C ASP A 151 9.25 -11.87 -30.89
N GLU A 152 8.27 -11.16 -31.43
CA GLU A 152 6.85 -11.54 -31.56
C GLU A 152 6.41 -12.82 -30.80
N LEU A 153 6.19 -12.69 -29.49
CA LEU A 153 5.40 -13.66 -28.73
C LEU A 153 3.91 -13.45 -29.07
N VAL A 154 3.42 -14.25 -30.01
CA VAL A 154 1.99 -14.46 -30.26
C VAL A 154 1.38 -15.12 -29.03
N ILE A 155 0.64 -14.34 -28.25
CA ILE A 155 -0.21 -14.85 -27.17
C ILE A 155 -1.44 -15.46 -27.83
N THR A 156 -1.55 -16.78 -27.82
CA THR A 156 -2.79 -17.48 -28.13
C THR A 156 -3.84 -17.15 -27.07
N GLU A 157 -4.89 -16.46 -27.48
CA GLU A 157 -6.10 -16.23 -26.69
C GLU A 157 -6.78 -17.59 -26.47
N SER A 158 -6.59 -18.18 -25.29
CA SER A 158 -7.36 -19.33 -24.83
C SER A 158 -8.78 -18.89 -24.47
N GLU A 159 -9.77 -19.68 -24.89
CA GLU A 159 -11.19 -19.50 -24.58
C GLU A 159 -11.40 -19.38 -23.05
N GLU A 160 -11.66 -18.16 -22.57
CA GLU A 160 -11.96 -17.90 -21.15
C GLU A 160 -13.36 -18.45 -20.83
N GLU A 161 -13.42 -19.43 -19.92
CA GLU A 161 -14.66 -19.80 -19.24
C GLU A 161 -15.31 -18.55 -18.62
N PRO A 162 -16.66 -18.50 -18.51
CA PRO A 162 -17.35 -17.37 -17.92
C PRO A 162 -16.95 -17.23 -16.45
N LEU A 163 -15.95 -16.37 -16.21
CA LEU A 163 -15.44 -16.00 -14.90
C LEU A 163 -16.63 -15.54 -14.05
N ALA A 164 -16.76 -16.16 -12.87
CA ALA A 164 -17.70 -15.74 -11.85
C ALA A 164 -17.61 -14.21 -11.67
N ALA A 165 -18.78 -13.57 -11.50
CA ALA A 165 -18.84 -12.12 -11.38
C ALA A 165 -17.84 -11.65 -10.32
N PRO A 166 -16.95 -10.70 -10.64
CA PRO A 166 -15.87 -10.32 -9.75
C PRO A 166 -16.44 -9.90 -8.38
N PRO A 167 -15.82 -10.32 -7.27
CA PRO A 167 -16.30 -10.00 -5.94
C PRO A 167 -16.49 -8.49 -5.81
N ARG A 168 -17.65 -8.09 -5.27
CA ARG A 168 -18.00 -6.68 -5.08
C ARG A 168 -16.93 -6.03 -4.19
N LEU A 169 -16.19 -5.07 -4.74
CA LEU A 169 -15.25 -4.28 -3.95
C LEU A 169 -16.04 -3.41 -2.97
N VAL A 170 -16.19 -3.88 -1.72
CA VAL A 170 -16.76 -3.11 -0.60
C VAL A 170 -15.79 -2.01 -0.13
N ARG A 171 -14.60 -1.93 -0.75
CA ARG A 171 -13.46 -1.12 -0.33
C ARG A 171 -12.98 -0.19 -1.45
N ALA A 172 -12.51 1.00 -1.10
CA ALA A 172 -11.77 1.85 -2.01
C ALA A 172 -10.30 1.40 -2.13
N SER A 173 -9.79 1.33 -3.36
CA SER A 173 -8.39 0.99 -3.65
C SER A 173 -7.65 2.22 -4.16
N ILE A 174 -6.59 2.64 -3.47
CA ILE A 174 -5.67 3.68 -3.93
C ILE A 174 -4.55 3.01 -4.72
N VAL A 175 -4.45 3.36 -6.01
CA VAL A 175 -3.51 2.71 -6.94
C VAL A 175 -2.48 3.71 -7.42
N LEU A 176 -1.20 3.44 -7.12
CA LEU A 176 -0.07 4.16 -7.74
C LEU A 176 0.61 3.25 -8.75
N LYS A 177 0.58 3.66 -10.01
CA LYS A 177 1.36 3.09 -11.11
C LYS A 177 2.18 4.21 -11.73
N THR A 178 3.46 4.29 -11.38
CA THR A 178 4.31 5.44 -11.72
C THR A 178 5.62 5.01 -12.37
N ARG A 179 6.12 5.87 -13.28
CA ARG A 179 7.46 5.74 -13.87
C ARG A 179 8.53 6.46 -13.05
N ARG A 180 8.13 7.24 -12.04
CA ARG A 180 9.07 7.86 -11.12
C ARG A 180 9.76 6.76 -10.33
N HIS A 181 11.03 6.96 -10.03
CA HIS A 181 11.82 5.96 -9.33
C HIS A 181 11.53 5.99 -7.83
N ASN A 182 11.27 4.83 -7.24
CA ASN A 182 11.13 4.62 -5.81
C ASN A 182 10.10 5.57 -5.16
N GLU A 183 9.00 5.85 -5.86
CA GLU A 183 7.98 6.77 -5.38
C GLU A 183 6.92 6.00 -4.58
N PRO A 184 6.71 6.32 -3.30
CA PRO A 184 5.70 5.64 -2.50
C PRO A 184 4.29 6.13 -2.81
N ILE A 185 3.25 5.35 -2.44
CA ILE A 185 1.87 5.85 -2.46
C ILE A 185 1.72 6.94 -1.42
N VAL A 186 2.17 6.68 -0.20
CA VAL A 186 2.05 7.58 0.94
C VAL A 186 3.42 7.84 1.53
N ARG A 187 3.76 9.12 1.69
CA ARG A 187 4.99 9.56 2.35
C ARG A 187 4.66 10.48 3.51
N VAL A 188 4.98 10.06 4.74
CA VAL A 188 4.76 10.83 5.97
C VAL A 188 6.08 11.37 6.46
N ARG A 189 6.29 12.68 6.24
CA ARG A 189 7.49 13.41 6.67
C ARG A 189 7.30 14.18 7.96
N HIS A 190 6.09 14.69 8.16
CA HIS A 190 5.72 15.38 9.38
C HIS A 190 4.20 15.35 9.56
N GLY A 191 3.74 15.23 10.81
CA GLY A 191 2.32 15.10 11.10
C GLY A 191 1.81 13.67 11.21
N THR A 192 0.50 13.51 11.10
CA THR A 192 -0.18 12.22 11.24
C THR A 192 -1.04 11.90 10.03
N ILE A 193 -0.98 10.66 9.56
CA ILE A 193 -1.99 10.10 8.65
C ILE A 193 -2.74 8.95 9.30
N ARG A 194 -4.03 8.85 9.04
CA ARG A 194 -4.89 7.70 9.35
C ARG A 194 -5.47 7.14 8.07
N LEU A 195 -5.29 5.84 7.85
CA LEU A 195 -5.88 5.11 6.73
C LEU A 195 -6.82 4.06 7.31
N THR A 196 -8.10 4.11 6.94
CA THR A 196 -9.12 3.19 7.47
C THR A 196 -9.87 2.50 6.35
N ASN A 197 -9.92 1.17 6.36
CA ASN A 197 -10.68 0.37 5.40
C ASN A 197 -10.34 0.72 3.94
N VAL A 198 -9.06 0.81 3.57
CA VAL A 198 -8.61 1.11 2.20
C VAL A 198 -7.62 0.07 1.71
N ALA A 199 -7.58 -0.19 0.41
CA ALA A 199 -6.58 -1.05 -0.22
C ALA A 199 -5.53 -0.18 -0.90
N LEU A 200 -4.26 -0.54 -0.79
CA LEU A 200 -3.13 0.17 -1.38
C LEU A 200 -2.42 -0.74 -2.37
N VAL A 201 -2.41 -0.36 -3.64
CA VAL A 201 -1.76 -1.12 -4.72
C VAL A 201 -0.60 -0.32 -5.28
N HIS A 202 0.61 -0.69 -4.88
CA HIS A 202 1.83 0.03 -5.22
C HIS A 202 2.62 -0.63 -6.35
N ASN A 203 2.95 0.15 -7.38
CA ASN A 203 3.87 -0.22 -8.43
C ASN A 203 4.63 1.00 -8.97
N SER A 204 5.89 1.12 -8.58
CA SER A 204 6.82 2.17 -8.98
C SER A 204 7.98 1.56 -9.77
N VAL A 205 8.58 2.33 -10.68
CA VAL A 205 9.89 1.96 -11.22
C VAL A 205 10.95 2.10 -10.12
N GLY A 206 12.03 1.34 -10.21
CA GLY A 206 13.15 1.41 -9.28
C GLY A 206 13.31 0.14 -8.46
N LEU A 207 14.46 0.06 -7.78
CA LEU A 207 14.91 -1.13 -7.04
C LEU A 207 15.38 -0.76 -5.63
N ASP A 208 15.36 0.55 -5.31
CA ASP A 208 15.88 1.04 -4.05
C ASP A 208 14.81 0.94 -2.97
N ILE A 209 14.77 -0.24 -2.36
CA ILE A 209 13.89 -0.59 -1.26
C ILE A 209 14.22 0.16 0.04
N TRP A 210 15.35 0.90 0.09
CA TRP A 210 15.77 1.67 1.25
C TRP A 210 15.31 3.13 1.17
N ASN A 211 15.34 3.73 -0.02
CA ASN A 211 15.01 5.15 -0.22
C ASN A 211 13.61 5.44 -0.80
N GLY A 212 12.62 4.57 -0.53
CA GLY A 212 11.20 4.93 -0.71
C GLY A 212 10.40 4.08 -1.70
N ASN A 213 10.98 3.04 -2.30
CA ASN A 213 10.23 2.09 -3.10
C ASN A 213 9.35 1.21 -2.18
N SER A 214 8.21 1.75 -1.78
CA SER A 214 7.33 1.20 -0.75
C SER A 214 5.91 1.72 -0.90
N ALA A 215 4.89 0.97 -0.48
CA ALA A 215 3.52 1.52 -0.50
C ALA A 215 3.38 2.70 0.48
N ILE A 216 3.88 2.54 1.71
CA ILE A 216 3.87 3.58 2.76
C ILE A 216 5.28 3.79 3.29
N GLN A 217 5.72 5.05 3.32
CA GLN A 217 7.00 5.46 3.93
C GLN A 217 6.75 6.48 5.05
N ILE A 218 7.12 6.14 6.29
CA ILE A 218 7.13 7.04 7.44
C ILE A 218 8.59 7.34 7.79
N GLN A 219 9.02 8.57 7.54
CA GLN A 219 10.41 9.00 7.77
C GLN A 219 10.43 10.51 7.96
N PRO A 220 11.00 11.05 9.05
CA PRO A 220 11.12 12.49 9.20
C PRO A 220 12.01 13.11 8.12
N LEU A 221 11.90 14.43 7.94
CA LEU A 221 12.89 15.19 7.16
C LEU A 221 14.28 15.00 7.80
N ARG A 222 15.31 14.88 6.96
CA ARG A 222 16.68 14.71 7.46
C ARG A 222 17.15 16.01 8.14
N ALA A 223 18.08 15.90 9.09
CA ALA A 223 18.53 17.03 9.92
C ALA A 223 19.22 18.15 9.10
N ASP A 224 19.80 17.80 7.96
CA ASP A 224 20.34 18.73 6.97
C ASP A 224 19.26 19.51 6.22
N GLU A 225 18.02 19.01 6.19
CA GLU A 225 16.92 19.65 5.48
C GLU A 225 16.21 20.73 6.31
N ARG A 226 16.15 20.64 7.65
CA ARG A 226 15.70 21.73 8.56
C ARG A 226 16.22 21.54 10.00
N PRO A 227 16.78 22.57 10.65
CA PRO A 227 16.95 22.58 12.10
C PRO A 227 15.60 22.88 12.76
N SER A 228 15.00 21.95 13.48
CA SER A 228 13.77 22.24 14.23
C SER A 228 13.71 21.52 15.57
N THR A 229 13.45 22.32 16.60
CA THR A 229 13.63 22.03 18.01
C THR A 229 12.43 21.35 18.69
N ILE A 230 11.26 21.22 18.06
CA ILE A 230 10.17 20.34 18.52
C ILE A 230 9.31 19.99 17.29
N LEU A 231 9.68 18.99 16.49
CA LEU A 231 8.80 18.48 15.43
C LEU A 231 7.98 17.30 15.97
N ASN A 232 6.69 17.29 15.64
CA ASN A 232 5.85 16.14 15.90
C ASN A 232 6.37 14.96 15.09
N ARG A 233 6.68 13.87 15.78
CA ARG A 233 7.08 12.61 15.17
C ARG A 233 6.13 12.21 14.04
N PRO A 234 6.61 11.91 12.81
CA PRO A 234 5.73 11.47 11.74
C PRO A 234 5.06 10.15 12.14
N ALA A 235 3.74 10.08 11.97
CA ALA A 235 2.94 8.98 12.46
C ALA A 235 1.96 8.47 11.39
N ALA A 236 1.84 7.15 11.25
CA ALA A 236 0.82 6.50 10.45
C ALA A 236 -0.02 5.52 11.28
N PHE A 237 -1.34 5.69 11.23
CA PHE A 237 -2.32 4.80 11.87
C PHE A 237 -3.10 4.06 10.78
N LEU A 238 -2.91 2.76 10.68
CA LEU A 238 -3.52 1.90 9.67
C LEU A 238 -4.51 0.97 10.37
N ASP A 239 -5.76 0.99 9.94
CA ASP A 239 -6.81 0.09 10.45
C ASP A 239 -7.61 -0.50 9.29
N ARG A 240 -7.70 -1.83 9.22
CA ARG A 240 -8.35 -2.52 8.09
C ARG A 240 -7.78 -2.14 6.73
N VAL A 241 -6.46 -1.99 6.65
CA VAL A 241 -5.76 -1.61 5.42
C VAL A 241 -5.17 -2.85 4.76
N ASP A 242 -5.48 -3.03 3.48
CA ASP A 242 -4.83 -4.00 2.60
C ASP A 242 -3.68 -3.29 1.87
N VAL A 243 -2.49 -3.88 1.89
CA VAL A 243 -1.26 -3.33 1.32
C VAL A 243 -0.56 -4.36 0.45
N THR A 244 -0.42 -4.03 -0.84
CA THR A 244 0.40 -4.77 -1.81
C THR A 244 1.43 -3.87 -2.48
N SER A 245 2.59 -4.43 -2.82
CA SER A 245 3.69 -3.68 -3.42
C SER A 245 4.48 -4.51 -4.43
N LYS A 246 4.07 -4.44 -5.70
CA LYS A 246 4.66 -5.26 -6.79
C LYS A 246 6.11 -4.88 -7.12
N SER A 247 6.55 -3.70 -6.69
CA SER A 247 7.85 -3.16 -7.03
C SER A 247 8.78 -2.94 -5.84
N GLY A 248 8.32 -3.11 -4.60
CA GLY A 248 9.07 -2.68 -3.42
C GLY A 248 8.57 -3.29 -2.11
N ARG A 249 8.68 -2.53 -1.02
CA ARG A 249 8.21 -2.91 0.33
C ARG A 249 6.73 -2.56 0.53
N GLY A 250 6.08 -3.16 1.51
CA GLY A 250 4.74 -2.73 1.93
C GLY A 250 4.83 -1.42 2.72
N ILE A 251 5.30 -1.53 3.96
CA ILE A 251 5.37 -0.43 4.93
C ILE A 251 6.81 -0.25 5.40
N VAL A 252 7.31 0.99 5.36
CA VAL A 252 8.65 1.38 5.78
C VAL A 252 8.52 2.43 6.89
N ASN A 253 8.98 2.12 8.09
CA ASN A 253 9.00 3.02 9.23
C ASN A 253 10.45 3.24 9.72
N ILE A 254 10.99 4.43 9.49
CA ILE A 254 12.41 4.72 9.75
C ILE A 254 12.71 6.03 10.44
N ASP A 255 13.93 6.09 11.00
CA ASP A 255 14.59 7.28 11.55
C ASP A 255 13.73 8.06 12.55
N GLY A 256 13.01 7.33 13.41
CA GLY A 256 12.16 7.94 14.43
C GLY A 256 10.70 8.05 14.01
N GLY A 257 10.26 7.45 12.90
CA GLY A 257 8.85 7.36 12.56
C GLY A 257 8.04 6.47 13.52
N TYR A 258 6.75 6.75 13.67
CA TYR A 258 5.80 5.93 14.43
C TYR A 258 4.77 5.27 13.50
N THR A 259 4.47 4.00 13.73
CA THR A 259 3.33 3.36 13.05
C THR A 259 2.51 2.47 13.99
N SER A 260 1.19 2.52 13.83
CA SER A 260 0.25 1.57 14.41
C SER A 260 -0.50 0.88 13.27
N ILE A 261 -0.42 -0.45 13.21
CA ILE A 261 -0.96 -1.30 12.16
C ILE A 261 -1.92 -2.28 12.84
N LYS A 262 -3.22 -2.21 12.51
CA LYS A 262 -4.27 -2.98 13.17
C LYS A 262 -5.23 -3.59 12.17
N ASN A 263 -5.55 -4.87 12.33
CA ASN A 263 -6.52 -5.54 11.45
C ASN A 263 -6.16 -5.41 9.96
N CYS A 264 -4.86 -5.31 9.65
CA CYS A 264 -4.38 -5.05 8.28
C CYS A 264 -3.94 -6.33 7.59
N TYR A 265 -3.85 -6.28 6.27
CA TYR A 265 -3.29 -7.35 5.45
C TYR A 265 -2.14 -6.80 4.60
N VAL A 266 -0.92 -7.24 4.87
CA VAL A 266 0.29 -6.79 4.16
C VAL A 266 0.87 -7.99 3.42
N HIS A 267 0.66 -8.04 2.11
CA HIS A 267 0.94 -9.23 1.34
C HIS A 267 1.52 -8.93 -0.05
N ASP A 268 2.09 -9.99 -0.64
CA ASP A 268 2.60 -10.02 -2.01
C ASP A 268 3.50 -8.82 -2.36
N CYS A 269 4.28 -8.36 -1.38
CA CYS A 269 5.30 -7.35 -1.60
C CYS A 269 6.54 -7.98 -2.24
N ALA A 270 7.11 -7.31 -3.24
CA ALA A 270 8.32 -7.76 -3.90
C ALA A 270 9.50 -7.89 -2.93
N ALA A 271 9.58 -7.00 -1.94
CA ALA A 271 10.55 -7.04 -0.85
C ALA A 271 9.86 -7.31 0.50
N THR A 272 10.43 -6.81 1.58
CA THR A 272 9.89 -6.93 2.94
C THR A 272 8.47 -6.35 3.04
N GLY A 273 7.57 -7.06 3.73
CA GLY A 273 6.22 -6.57 4.02
C GLY A 273 6.26 -5.33 4.91
N ILE A 274 6.83 -5.46 6.12
CA ILE A 274 6.98 -4.37 7.09
C ILE A 274 8.45 -4.24 7.50
N TYR A 275 9.03 -3.06 7.25
CA TYR A 275 10.39 -2.74 7.63
C TYR A 275 10.40 -1.65 8.70
N VAL A 276 11.10 -1.92 9.81
CA VAL A 276 11.32 -0.97 10.91
C VAL A 276 12.83 -0.79 11.07
N GLY A 277 13.31 0.44 10.90
CA GLY A 277 14.75 0.74 10.92
C GLY A 277 15.05 2.13 11.46
N GLY A 278 16.33 2.45 11.64
CA GLY A 278 16.77 3.74 12.16
C GLY A 278 16.50 3.99 13.66
N PRO A 279 17.27 4.88 14.31
CA PRO A 279 17.11 5.20 15.73
C PRO A 279 15.74 5.79 16.05
N GLY A 280 15.15 5.34 17.15
CA GLY A 280 13.90 5.91 17.68
C GLY A 280 12.61 5.43 17.00
N SER A 281 12.68 4.63 15.93
CA SER A 281 11.50 4.07 15.27
C SER A 281 10.71 3.13 16.18
N ASP A 282 9.39 3.17 16.09
CA ASP A 282 8.46 2.38 16.92
C ASP A 282 7.27 1.94 16.07
N ALA A 283 6.97 0.64 16.12
CA ALA A 283 5.88 0.02 15.41
C ALA A 283 5.03 -0.82 16.36
N VAL A 284 3.72 -0.66 16.28
CA VAL A 284 2.72 -1.50 16.95
C VAL A 284 1.94 -2.24 15.87
N ILE A 285 1.98 -3.56 15.89
CA ILE A 285 1.36 -4.45 14.90
C ILE A 285 0.46 -5.41 15.66
N ASP A 286 -0.84 -5.36 15.41
CA ASP A 286 -1.86 -6.07 16.20
C ASP A 286 -2.92 -6.66 15.25
N ARG A 287 -3.26 -7.95 15.41
CA ARG A 287 -4.27 -8.61 14.57
C ARG A 287 -4.03 -8.40 13.07
N THR A 288 -2.81 -8.59 12.61
CA THR A 288 -2.41 -8.24 11.24
C THR A 288 -1.82 -9.46 10.56
N ASP A 289 -2.15 -9.62 9.28
CA ASP A 289 -1.63 -10.69 8.43
C ASP A 289 -0.48 -10.13 7.58
N VAL A 290 0.70 -10.76 7.67
CA VAL A 290 1.92 -10.40 6.93
C VAL A 290 2.40 -11.62 6.15
N VAL A 291 1.90 -11.76 4.92
CA VAL A 291 1.88 -13.03 4.20
C VAL A 291 2.51 -12.92 2.81
N ARG A 292 3.20 -13.96 2.31
CA ARG A 292 3.72 -14.05 0.93
C ARG A 292 4.64 -12.88 0.48
N ASN A 293 5.33 -12.22 1.42
CA ASN A 293 6.24 -11.13 1.07
C ASN A 293 7.65 -11.63 0.67
N GLY A 294 8.37 -10.80 -0.06
CA GLY A 294 9.73 -11.06 -0.53
C GLY A 294 9.81 -11.96 -1.76
N GLY A 295 8.71 -12.05 -2.52
CA GLY A 295 8.66 -12.81 -3.78
C GLY A 295 9.54 -12.27 -4.91
N GLY A 296 10.25 -11.16 -4.67
CA GLY A 296 11.01 -10.45 -5.69
C GLY A 296 10.09 -9.85 -6.76
N ASN A 297 10.66 -9.43 -7.88
CA ASN A 297 9.87 -9.09 -9.07
C ASN A 297 10.55 -9.60 -10.35
N ARG A 298 9.76 -9.79 -11.41
CA ARG A 298 10.20 -10.45 -12.66
C ARG A 298 11.09 -9.57 -13.57
N HIS A 299 11.58 -8.42 -13.09
CA HIS A 299 12.41 -7.54 -13.90
C HIS A 299 13.84 -8.11 -14.04
N ARG A 300 14.50 -7.88 -15.19
CA ARG A 300 15.86 -8.41 -15.51
C ARG A 300 16.95 -8.00 -14.49
N ARG A 301 16.69 -6.97 -13.68
CA ARG A 301 17.52 -6.54 -12.54
C ARG A 301 16.61 -6.26 -11.34
N GLY A 302 15.58 -7.08 -11.19
CA GLY A 302 14.53 -6.90 -10.21
C GLY A 302 15.00 -7.00 -8.77
N ILE A 303 14.07 -6.77 -7.86
CA ILE A 303 14.27 -7.13 -6.45
C ILE A 303 14.39 -8.66 -6.40
N ALA A 304 15.46 -9.14 -5.81
CA ALA A 304 15.68 -10.57 -5.64
C ALA A 304 14.67 -11.16 -4.65
N ARG A 305 14.42 -12.47 -4.76
CA ARG A 305 13.68 -13.21 -3.75
C ARG A 305 14.48 -13.27 -2.45
N GLY A 306 13.80 -13.54 -1.34
CA GLY A 306 14.44 -13.83 -0.06
C GLY A 306 14.42 -12.64 0.90
N HIS A 307 13.25 -12.05 1.10
CA HIS A 307 13.02 -11.04 2.12
C HIS A 307 12.06 -11.54 3.22
N SER A 308 12.13 -10.89 4.37
CA SER A 308 11.29 -11.19 5.53
C SER A 308 9.87 -10.66 5.39
N GLY A 309 8.92 -11.24 6.12
CA GLY A 309 7.62 -10.61 6.36
C GLY A 309 7.80 -9.30 7.13
N ILE A 310 8.46 -9.39 8.29
CA ILE A 310 8.83 -8.24 9.12
C ILE A 310 10.34 -8.20 9.32
N TYR A 311 10.97 -7.06 9.04
CA TYR A 311 12.40 -6.85 9.28
C TYR A 311 12.60 -5.68 10.24
N LEU A 312 13.20 -5.95 11.39
CA LEU A 312 13.53 -5.00 12.44
C LEU A 312 15.06 -4.80 12.49
N GLU A 313 15.52 -3.74 11.86
CA GLU A 313 16.94 -3.38 11.88
C GLU A 313 17.31 -2.61 13.15
N GLN A 314 16.56 -1.55 13.45
CA GLN A 314 16.69 -0.70 14.63
C GLN A 314 15.31 -0.16 15.00
N GLY A 315 15.12 0.21 16.27
CA GLY A 315 13.87 0.65 16.84
C GLY A 315 13.18 -0.40 17.72
N THR A 316 11.90 -0.21 17.95
CA THR A 316 11.04 -1.10 18.72
C THR A 316 9.90 -1.61 17.85
N ALA A 317 9.60 -2.90 17.93
CA ALA A 317 8.41 -3.48 17.32
C ALA A 317 7.64 -4.30 18.37
N ARG A 318 6.36 -4.01 18.50
CA ARG A 318 5.41 -4.79 19.31
C ARG A 318 4.44 -5.49 18.36
N VAL A 319 4.52 -6.80 18.30
CA VAL A 319 3.76 -7.68 17.40
C VAL A 319 2.89 -8.59 18.24
N ARG A 320 1.58 -8.52 18.05
CA ARG A 320 0.61 -9.29 18.82
C ARG A 320 -0.49 -9.87 17.95
N ASP A 321 -0.79 -11.14 18.19
CA ASP A 321 -1.94 -11.81 17.59
C ASP A 321 -1.93 -11.72 16.05
N CYS A 322 -0.75 -11.89 15.45
CA CYS A 322 -0.54 -11.74 14.00
C CYS A 322 -0.37 -13.09 13.30
N ASN A 323 -0.70 -13.14 12.01
CA ASN A 323 -0.29 -14.20 11.09
C ASN A 323 0.93 -13.71 10.31
N ILE A 324 2.05 -14.41 10.39
CA ILE A 324 3.29 -14.05 9.68
C ILE A 324 3.79 -15.30 8.98
N SER A 325 3.26 -15.54 7.79
CA SER A 325 3.42 -16.83 7.11
C SER A 325 3.81 -16.70 5.65
N ARG A 326 4.39 -17.78 5.12
CA ARG A 326 4.68 -17.91 3.68
C ARG A 326 5.58 -16.82 3.10
N ASN A 327 6.34 -16.11 3.93
CA ASN A 327 7.30 -15.11 3.47
C ASN A 327 8.56 -15.82 2.94
N SER A 328 9.15 -15.27 1.89
CA SER A 328 10.16 -15.96 1.08
C SER A 328 11.46 -16.35 1.82
N LEU A 329 11.88 -15.58 2.83
CA LEU A 329 13.08 -15.89 3.64
C LEU A 329 12.73 -16.13 5.09
N SER A 330 12.13 -15.13 5.75
CA SER A 330 11.81 -15.26 7.16
C SER A 330 10.49 -14.63 7.55
N GLY A 331 9.88 -15.12 8.63
CA GLY A 331 8.69 -14.49 9.19
C GLY A 331 9.07 -13.14 9.80
N ILE A 332 9.90 -13.16 10.84
CA ILE A 332 10.49 -11.97 11.45
C ILE A 332 12.02 -12.11 11.48
N SER A 333 12.73 -11.03 11.16
CA SER A 333 14.17 -10.90 11.39
C SER A 333 14.50 -9.63 12.16
N ALA A 334 15.04 -9.78 13.37
CA ALA A 334 15.44 -8.68 14.25
C ALA A 334 16.95 -8.76 14.52
N VAL A 335 17.74 -7.87 13.90
CA VAL A 335 19.18 -8.11 13.70
C VAL A 335 20.13 -7.27 14.57
N SER A 336 19.76 -6.06 15.00
CA SER A 336 20.70 -5.20 15.75
C SER A 336 20.95 -5.69 17.18
N ALA A 337 22.22 -5.77 17.56
CA ALA A 337 22.65 -6.13 18.91
C ALA A 337 22.30 -5.07 19.99
N SER A 338 22.19 -3.80 19.61
CA SER A 338 21.98 -2.70 20.57
C SER A 338 20.57 -2.14 20.55
N ASN A 339 19.95 -2.06 19.36
CA ASN A 339 18.80 -1.19 19.13
C ASN A 339 17.61 -1.88 18.43
N ALA A 340 17.54 -3.20 18.32
CA ALA A 340 16.38 -3.91 17.76
C ALA A 340 15.59 -4.60 18.89
N ILE A 341 14.55 -3.94 19.40
CA ILE A 341 13.76 -4.47 20.53
C ILE A 341 12.44 -5.03 20.00
N LEU A 342 12.29 -6.35 20.07
CA LEU A 342 11.09 -7.06 19.61
C LEU A 342 10.28 -7.57 20.79
N SER A 343 8.99 -7.26 20.85
CA SER A 343 8.01 -7.91 21.72
C SER A 343 7.01 -8.65 20.83
N LEU A 344 7.03 -9.98 20.87
CA LEU A 344 6.26 -10.87 20.02
C LEU A 344 5.38 -11.80 20.86
N GLU A 345 4.06 -11.68 20.69
CA GLU A 345 3.09 -12.40 21.52
C GLU A 345 1.93 -12.99 20.72
N ALA A 346 1.49 -14.19 21.09
CA ALA A 346 0.26 -14.81 20.56
C ALA A 346 0.18 -14.90 19.02
N SER A 347 1.32 -14.92 18.32
CA SER A 347 1.38 -14.85 16.86
C SER A 347 1.76 -16.19 16.22
N ASP A 348 1.33 -16.39 14.99
CA ASP A 348 1.62 -17.58 14.20
C ASP A 348 2.71 -17.23 13.17
N LEU A 349 3.88 -17.88 13.25
CA LEU A 349 5.01 -17.75 12.34
C LEU A 349 5.21 -19.10 11.65
N VAL A 350 4.52 -19.28 10.52
CA VAL A 350 4.33 -20.60 9.89
C VAL A 350 4.73 -20.57 8.42
N ALA A 351 5.40 -21.63 7.94
CA ALA A 351 5.68 -21.82 6.52
C ALA A 351 6.46 -20.68 5.84
N ASN A 352 7.24 -19.89 6.59
CA ASN A 352 8.22 -18.98 5.98
C ASN A 352 9.41 -19.78 5.44
N GLY A 353 10.18 -19.21 4.51
CA GLY A 353 11.24 -19.90 3.78
C GLY A 353 12.29 -20.59 4.65
N THR A 354 13.36 -19.89 5.01
CA THR A 354 14.49 -20.47 5.74
C THR A 354 14.32 -20.37 7.26
N VAL A 355 13.82 -19.25 7.76
CA VAL A 355 13.80 -18.96 9.20
C VAL A 355 12.45 -18.41 9.64
N GLN A 356 11.77 -19.05 10.57
CA GLN A 356 10.48 -18.50 11.03
C GLN A 356 10.67 -17.22 11.87
N LEU A 357 11.64 -17.26 12.80
CA LEU A 357 11.94 -16.17 13.72
C LEU A 357 13.45 -16.05 13.93
N GLU A 358 14.03 -14.93 13.53
CA GLU A 358 15.38 -14.53 13.88
C GLU A 358 15.33 -13.42 14.93
N MET A 359 15.92 -13.70 16.09
CA MET A 359 15.97 -12.79 17.23
C MET A 359 17.32 -12.09 17.30
N PRO A 360 17.44 -10.95 18.02
CA PRO A 360 18.73 -10.27 18.16
C PRO A 360 19.81 -11.19 18.74
N PRO A 361 21.10 -10.96 18.45
CA PRO A 361 22.19 -11.84 18.84
C PRO A 361 22.18 -12.21 20.34
N THR A 362 22.48 -13.47 20.66
CA THR A 362 22.57 -13.93 22.05
C THR A 362 23.59 -13.09 22.85
N GLY A 363 23.24 -12.73 24.09
CA GLY A 363 24.08 -11.88 24.95
C GLY A 363 24.02 -10.37 24.62
N SER A 364 23.31 -9.98 23.56
CA SER A 364 23.15 -8.56 23.20
C SER A 364 22.14 -7.82 24.09
N VAL A 365 22.21 -6.49 24.10
CA VAL A 365 21.27 -5.64 24.86
C VAL A 365 19.86 -5.79 24.30
N SER A 366 19.73 -5.75 22.98
CA SER A 366 18.48 -5.99 22.25
C SER A 366 17.84 -7.30 22.64
N ARG A 367 18.62 -8.39 22.69
CA ARG A 367 18.12 -9.73 23.03
C ARG A 367 17.57 -9.79 24.45
N ARG A 368 18.24 -9.17 25.42
CA ARG A 368 17.75 -9.10 26.82
C ARG A 368 16.47 -8.31 26.98
N ARG A 369 16.23 -7.34 26.10
CA ARG A 369 15.04 -6.48 26.11
C ARG A 369 13.90 -7.00 25.23
N SER A 370 14.19 -8.00 24.40
CA SER A 370 13.20 -8.60 23.50
C SER A 370 12.48 -9.75 24.20
N LEU A 371 11.20 -9.92 23.87
CA LEU A 371 10.31 -10.91 24.44
C LEU A 371 9.63 -11.69 23.31
N ALA A 372 9.59 -13.01 23.42
CA ALA A 372 8.79 -13.88 22.54
C ALA A 372 8.05 -14.91 23.40
N ARG A 373 6.71 -14.88 23.41
CA ARG A 373 5.89 -15.81 24.21
C ARG A 373 4.58 -16.18 23.51
N ASN A 374 4.10 -17.40 23.78
CA ASN A 374 2.81 -17.90 23.28
C ASN A 374 2.68 -17.86 21.75
N ASN A 375 3.78 -18.00 21.01
CA ASN A 375 3.77 -17.98 19.55
C ASN A 375 3.79 -19.40 19.00
N ILE A 376 3.11 -19.62 17.88
CA ILE A 376 3.27 -20.84 17.08
C ILE A 376 4.40 -20.59 16.10
N VAL A 377 5.48 -21.37 16.16
CA VAL A 377 6.64 -21.22 15.28
C VAL A 377 6.89 -22.56 14.61
N ALA A 378 6.53 -22.68 13.33
CA ALA A 378 6.56 -23.95 12.63
C ALA A 378 6.99 -23.81 11.16
N VAL A 379 7.71 -24.79 10.64
CA VAL A 379 8.13 -24.81 9.21
C VAL A 379 6.95 -25.16 8.29
N ARG A 380 5.94 -25.84 8.80
CA ARG A 380 4.73 -26.23 8.08
C ARG A 380 3.51 -26.08 9.00
N GLY A 381 2.33 -26.04 8.40
CA GLY A 381 1.04 -25.95 9.08
C GLY A 381 0.18 -24.83 8.50
N MET A 382 -1.09 -24.83 8.88
CA MET A 382 -2.03 -23.79 8.48
C MET A 382 -1.98 -22.64 9.49
N PRO A 383 -1.55 -21.43 9.07
CA PRO A 383 -1.68 -20.25 9.92
C PRO A 383 -3.16 -19.85 10.03
N ARG A 384 -3.49 -19.06 11.06
CA ARG A 384 -4.85 -18.48 11.21
C ARG A 384 -4.84 -17.04 10.72
N SER A 385 -5.74 -16.65 9.80
CA SER A 385 -5.96 -15.22 9.51
C SER A 385 -6.40 -14.47 10.77
N ARG A 386 -5.88 -13.26 10.91
CA ARG A 386 -6.10 -12.35 12.05
C ARG A 386 -6.67 -11.01 11.64
N SER A 387 -6.50 -10.63 10.37
CA SER A 387 -6.94 -9.33 9.88
C SER A 387 -8.44 -9.25 9.61
N GLY A 388 -9.07 -10.39 9.31
CA GLY A 388 -10.42 -10.45 8.78
C GLY A 388 -10.53 -9.87 7.36
N LEU A 389 -9.40 -9.74 6.66
CA LEU A 389 -9.32 -9.19 5.31
C LEU A 389 -8.79 -10.18 4.27
N ALA A 390 -8.22 -11.31 4.69
CA ALA A 390 -7.86 -12.37 3.76
C ALA A 390 -9.16 -12.99 3.23
N ASP A 391 -9.23 -13.20 1.92
CA ASP A 391 -10.39 -13.85 1.32
C ASP A 391 -10.41 -15.31 1.78
N GLU A 392 -11.52 -15.76 2.38
CA GLU A 392 -11.69 -17.15 2.84
C GLU A 392 -11.51 -18.15 1.68
N GLU A 393 -11.86 -17.73 0.45
CA GLU A 393 -11.67 -18.51 -0.77
C GLU A 393 -10.18 -18.77 -1.09
N GLU A 394 -9.28 -17.79 -0.85
CA GLU A 394 -7.84 -18.01 -1.02
C GLU A 394 -7.32 -19.06 -0.02
N GLU A 395 -7.83 -19.04 1.22
CA GLU A 395 -7.43 -20.03 2.24
C GLU A 395 -7.90 -21.45 1.88
N GLU A 396 -9.10 -21.58 1.30
CA GLU A 396 -9.62 -22.87 0.85
C GLU A 396 -8.87 -23.42 -0.37
N GLU A 397 -8.60 -22.58 -1.37
CA GLU A 397 -7.91 -22.97 -2.59
C GLU A 397 -6.48 -23.45 -2.28
N GLU A 398 -5.75 -22.69 -1.46
CA GLU A 398 -4.41 -23.07 -1.01
C GLU A 398 -4.43 -24.37 -0.19
N GLY A 399 -5.47 -24.61 0.61
CA GLY A 399 -5.65 -25.86 1.36
C GLY A 399 -5.88 -27.08 0.46
N ARG A 400 -6.57 -26.90 -0.68
CA ARG A 400 -6.79 -27.95 -1.68
C ARG A 400 -5.52 -28.25 -2.45
N GLU A 401 -4.75 -27.23 -2.84
CA GLU A 401 -3.46 -27.41 -3.53
C GLU A 401 -2.43 -28.15 -2.65
N GLU A 402 -2.33 -27.82 -1.36
CA GLU A 402 -1.43 -28.54 -0.43
C GLU A 402 -1.84 -30.01 -0.26
N GLN A 403 -3.14 -30.31 -0.16
CA GLN A 403 -3.63 -31.69 -0.08
C GLN A 403 -3.32 -32.47 -1.36
N GLN A 404 -3.54 -31.86 -2.52
CA GLN A 404 -3.25 -32.48 -3.81
C GLN A 404 -1.75 -32.79 -3.95
N GLN A 405 -0.86 -31.86 -3.57
CA GLN A 405 0.59 -32.10 -3.59
C GLN A 405 1.01 -33.21 -2.60
N GLU A 406 0.36 -33.31 -1.44
CA GLU A 406 0.63 -34.41 -0.49
C GLU A 406 0.14 -35.77 -1.01
N GLU A 407 -1.01 -35.83 -1.69
CA GLU A 407 -1.54 -37.05 -2.31
C GLU A 407 -0.65 -37.52 -3.46
N GLU A 408 -0.21 -36.60 -4.33
CA GLU A 408 0.74 -36.88 -5.40
C GLU A 408 2.09 -37.40 -4.84
N ALA A 409 2.60 -36.79 -3.76
CA ALA A 409 3.83 -37.23 -3.11
C ALA A 409 3.70 -38.62 -2.46
N ARG A 410 2.48 -39.06 -2.12
CA ARG A 410 2.18 -40.39 -1.58
C ARG A 410 1.92 -41.43 -2.68
N GLY A 411 1.84 -41.02 -3.94
CA GLY A 411 1.61 -41.91 -5.08
C GLY A 411 0.21 -42.54 -5.08
N VAL A 412 -0.79 -41.83 -4.56
CA VAL A 412 -2.20 -42.23 -4.57
C VAL A 412 -2.85 -41.89 -5.91
#